data_AF-A0A662UND4-F1
#
_entry.id   AF-A0A662UND4-F1
#
_cell.length_a   1.000
_cell.length_b   1.000
_cell.length_c   1.000
_cell.angle_alpha   90.00
_cell.angle_beta   90.00
_cell.angle_gamma   90.00
#
_symmetry.space_group_name_H-M   'P 1'
#
loop_
_entity.id
_entity.type
_entity.pdbx_description
1 polymer ?
#
loop_
_entity_poly.entity_id
_entity_poly.type
_entity_poly.pdbx_seq_one_letter_code
_entity_poly.pdbx_strand_id
1 'polypeptide(L)'
;MKGKLLDVIGSVIRRLNIMILEKPLKEGISEDEIKKIIVARYRIYDTLLEMIWNLVGMEKKWAGFSREEVEKAISAILNALKEWEELERKELGSPVILKSVIDEQLRGMKLVNKGNSMLAWMAEEAEKELKEDNLAESYVKAMSKLITTNFYYITYEKGMCKYGNDYALGLRWLRHLGYVQVSTNPALAARAYDDDPELWEAFKEYAKEVLTKEYPEWFKEPEKYADDIAMEATRFGLLDNFYVFRVPFALSKYHDGLVSYQLNPLIADKVDESVKAAREFARRLERDLSVYDAYLWWGYSTPVEKGRPNLVIKVAAGYPASIEIAEKLNEMGIGQNITVSYTVAQEVLVAYGAMKGMAKAIRKGILPTQTYDTNMGGRLEDHLRESTAAELLLKGLEKVDEKKREEIIDKLAKGLGVKEEVWAEMKKKPLKERVDFLMGKRVLGRNMLRDAYVEALVETGAYGSKEEVLKMLTPLENAIKLSGTYVAHRVYEILFAPWNKVKWVEHLTKEYDISLEEAEIILDRIDLLPASKRKPMDTLLTLGCKNMTNTEFPNHQLAVLKEAMSSNLEDYRESIMQPLEEEPLKVLMKLEDFVKAYEASPEVNELLKK
;
A
#
# COMPACT_ATOMS: atom_id res chain seq x y z
N MET A 1 20.18 -15.20 17.13
CA MET A 1 19.61 -16.43 16.53
C MET A 1 20.40 -16.96 15.34
N LYS A 2 21.05 -16.11 14.53
CA LYS A 2 21.94 -16.56 13.44
C LYS A 2 22.98 -17.59 13.92
N GLY A 3 23.16 -18.70 13.20
CA GLY A 3 24.03 -19.81 13.58
C GLY A 3 23.44 -20.74 14.65
N LYS A 4 22.22 -20.48 15.12
CA LYS A 4 21.54 -21.18 16.22
C LYS A 4 20.06 -21.45 15.93
N LEU A 5 19.61 -21.23 14.69
CA LEU A 5 18.19 -21.32 14.35
C LEU A 5 17.63 -22.72 14.65
N LEU A 6 18.31 -23.77 14.20
CA LEU A 6 17.88 -25.15 14.41
C LEU A 6 17.83 -25.52 15.90
N ASP A 7 18.82 -25.10 16.69
CA ASP A 7 18.86 -25.36 18.14
C ASP A 7 17.65 -24.73 18.87
N VAL A 8 17.28 -23.50 18.47
CA VAL A 8 16.12 -22.78 19.02
C VAL A 8 14.82 -23.47 18.60
N ILE A 9 14.67 -23.78 17.30
CA ILE A 9 13.49 -24.45 16.77
C ILE A 9 13.32 -25.84 17.41
N GLY A 10 14.38 -26.63 17.52
CA GLY A 10 14.35 -27.91 18.21
C GLY A 10 13.94 -27.79 19.68
N SER A 11 14.39 -26.73 20.37
CA SER A 11 13.99 -26.45 21.75
C SER A 11 12.51 -26.07 21.88
N VAL A 12 11.98 -25.31 20.91
CA VAL A 12 10.54 -25.00 20.81
C VAL A 12 9.75 -26.27 20.58
N ILE A 13 10.07 -27.03 19.53
CA ILE A 13 9.40 -28.29 19.17
C ILE A 13 9.36 -29.24 20.37
N ARG A 14 10.49 -29.41 21.09
CA ARG A 14 10.55 -30.26 22.29
C ARG A 14 9.51 -29.86 23.34
N ARG A 15 9.38 -28.55 23.63
CA ARG A 15 8.42 -28.05 24.63
C ARG A 15 6.97 -28.23 24.17
N LEU A 16 6.69 -27.91 22.91
CA LEU A 16 5.35 -28.06 22.34
C LEU A 16 4.93 -29.54 22.27
N ASN A 17 5.86 -30.43 21.94
CA ASN A 17 5.62 -31.87 21.90
C ASN A 17 5.22 -32.42 23.28
N ILE A 18 5.91 -31.99 24.34
CA ILE A 18 5.53 -32.35 25.73
C ILE A 18 4.09 -31.89 26.01
N MET A 19 3.74 -30.65 25.66
CA MET A 19 2.39 -30.11 25.90
C MET A 19 1.29 -30.87 25.16
N ILE A 20 1.56 -31.40 23.96
CA ILE A 20 0.62 -32.24 23.21
C ILE A 20 0.48 -33.61 23.87
N LEU A 21 1.60 -34.24 24.21
CA LEU A 21 1.63 -35.61 24.75
C LEU A 21 1.07 -35.71 26.17
N GLU A 22 1.22 -34.67 26.99
CA GLU A 22 0.65 -34.61 28.36
C GLU A 22 -0.88 -34.52 28.37
N LYS A 23 -1.49 -34.17 27.24
CA LYS A 23 -2.93 -33.91 27.11
C LYS A 23 -3.55 -34.71 25.96
N PRO A 24 -3.60 -36.06 26.08
CA PRO A 24 -4.19 -36.89 25.04
C PRO A 24 -5.72 -36.75 25.03
N LEU A 25 -6.33 -36.80 23.85
CA LEU A 25 -7.80 -36.86 23.73
C LEU A 25 -8.22 -38.33 23.85
N LYS A 26 -8.86 -38.68 24.98
CA LYS A 26 -9.30 -40.04 25.31
C LYS A 26 -10.71 -40.02 25.91
N GLU A 27 -11.34 -41.19 25.95
CA GLU A 27 -12.62 -41.38 26.63
C GLU A 27 -12.53 -41.01 28.12
N GLY A 28 -13.58 -40.36 28.65
CA GLY A 28 -13.69 -40.00 30.07
C GLY A 28 -13.20 -38.59 30.45
N ILE A 29 -12.74 -37.78 29.49
CA ILE A 29 -12.34 -36.38 29.72
C ILE A 29 -13.59 -35.48 29.74
N SER A 30 -13.61 -34.47 30.61
CA SER A 30 -14.71 -33.50 30.67
C SER A 30 -14.74 -32.59 29.43
N GLU A 31 -15.92 -32.11 29.02
CA GLU A 31 -16.06 -31.22 27.86
C GLU A 31 -15.20 -29.94 27.97
N ASP A 32 -15.11 -29.35 29.16
CA ASP A 32 -14.29 -28.15 29.40
C ASP A 32 -12.80 -28.42 29.24
N GLU A 33 -12.35 -29.60 29.64
CA GLU A 33 -10.96 -30.00 29.45
C GLU A 33 -10.67 -30.29 27.97
N ILE A 34 -11.59 -30.96 27.26
CA ILE A 34 -11.50 -31.14 25.79
C ILE A 34 -11.34 -29.79 25.09
N LYS A 35 -12.18 -28.79 25.42
CA LYS A 35 -12.07 -27.43 24.84
C LYS A 35 -10.69 -26.81 25.09
N LYS A 36 -10.15 -26.92 26.30
CA LYS A 36 -8.82 -26.41 26.65
C LYS A 36 -7.71 -27.11 25.85
N ILE A 37 -7.84 -28.43 25.65
CA ILE A 37 -6.89 -29.21 24.85
C ILE A 37 -6.94 -28.78 23.38
N ILE A 38 -8.13 -28.65 22.80
CA ILE A 38 -8.33 -28.21 21.42
C ILE A 38 -7.71 -26.84 21.20
N VAL A 39 -8.01 -25.85 22.05
CA VAL A 39 -7.47 -24.49 21.94
C VAL A 39 -5.94 -24.48 22.08
N ALA A 40 -5.39 -25.28 22.99
CA ALA A 40 -3.94 -25.39 23.14
C ALA A 40 -3.29 -25.99 21.88
N ARG A 41 -3.81 -27.11 21.38
CA ARG A 41 -3.29 -27.77 20.16
C ARG A 41 -3.41 -26.89 18.92
N TYR A 42 -4.54 -26.20 18.76
CA TYR A 42 -4.75 -25.21 17.70
C TYR A 42 -3.61 -24.18 17.69
N ARG A 43 -3.34 -23.54 18.84
CA ARG A 43 -2.27 -22.54 18.97
C ARG A 43 -0.88 -23.12 18.71
N ILE A 44 -0.65 -24.38 19.08
CA ILE A 44 0.62 -25.08 18.85
C ILE A 44 0.87 -25.30 17.35
N TYR A 45 -0.14 -25.82 16.64
CA TYR A 45 -0.08 -25.98 15.18
C TYR A 45 0.14 -24.63 14.49
N ASP A 46 -0.68 -23.64 14.83
CA ASP A 46 -0.60 -22.30 14.26
C ASP A 46 0.78 -21.67 14.46
N THR A 47 1.34 -21.78 15.68
CA THR A 47 2.69 -21.29 16.00
C THR A 47 3.76 -21.90 15.09
N LEU A 48 3.72 -23.23 14.86
CA LEU A 48 4.71 -23.89 14.00
C LEU A 48 4.53 -23.58 12.51
N LEU A 49 3.28 -23.45 12.04
CA LEU A 49 3.00 -23.02 10.66
C LEU A 49 3.47 -21.58 10.43
N GLU A 50 3.18 -20.67 11.36
CA GLU A 50 3.68 -19.29 11.33
C GLU A 50 5.21 -19.21 11.31
N MET A 51 5.89 -20.08 12.07
CA MET A 51 7.35 -20.20 12.00
C MET A 51 7.81 -20.63 10.60
N ILE A 52 7.14 -21.59 9.96
CA ILE A 52 7.44 -21.98 8.58
C ILE A 52 7.26 -20.78 7.64
N TRP A 53 6.16 -20.01 7.75
CA TRP A 53 5.92 -18.88 6.85
C TRP A 53 6.98 -17.79 6.95
N ASN A 54 7.47 -17.49 8.16
CA ASN A 54 8.63 -16.59 8.34
C ASN A 54 9.93 -17.16 7.75
N LEU A 55 10.11 -18.49 7.78
CA LEU A 55 11.29 -19.17 7.23
C LEU A 55 11.23 -19.37 5.71
N VAL A 56 10.03 -19.39 5.14
CA VAL A 56 9.79 -19.43 3.70
C VAL A 56 9.84 -18.03 3.12
N GLY A 57 9.27 -17.05 3.81
CA GLY A 57 9.17 -15.65 3.40
C GLY A 57 10.48 -14.87 3.44
N MET A 58 10.38 -13.58 3.12
CA MET A 58 11.53 -12.66 3.07
C MET A 58 12.17 -12.40 4.44
N GLU A 59 11.46 -12.68 5.53
CA GLU A 59 11.94 -12.47 6.89
C GLU A 59 13.24 -13.23 7.19
N LYS A 60 13.42 -14.42 6.61
CA LYS A 60 14.67 -15.20 6.74
C LYS A 60 15.89 -14.41 6.27
N LYS A 61 15.74 -13.60 5.21
CA LYS A 61 16.79 -12.77 4.63
C LYS A 61 17.05 -11.55 5.51
N TRP A 62 16.00 -10.90 6.00
CA TRP A 62 16.10 -9.79 6.94
C TRP A 62 16.79 -10.21 8.25
N ALA A 63 16.49 -11.40 8.76
CA ALA A 63 17.12 -11.97 9.94
C ALA A 63 18.55 -12.48 9.70
N GLY A 64 18.96 -12.62 8.43
CA GLY A 64 20.30 -13.06 8.04
C GLY A 64 20.57 -14.55 8.29
N PHE A 65 19.54 -15.39 8.21
CA PHE A 65 19.69 -16.85 8.33
C PHE A 65 20.29 -17.46 7.06
N SER A 66 21.10 -18.51 7.23
CA SER A 66 21.65 -19.25 6.10
C SER A 66 20.59 -20.19 5.50
N ARG A 67 20.73 -20.49 4.20
CA ARG A 67 19.84 -21.42 3.49
C ARG A 67 19.80 -22.79 4.17
N GLU A 68 20.97 -23.31 4.57
CA GLU A 68 21.09 -24.61 5.22
C GLU A 68 20.35 -24.67 6.57
N GLU A 69 20.50 -23.62 7.41
CA GLU A 69 19.79 -23.55 8.69
C GLU A 69 18.27 -23.49 8.48
N VAL A 70 17.82 -22.71 7.49
CA VAL A 70 16.39 -22.57 7.16
C VAL A 70 15.81 -23.91 6.70
N GLU A 71 16.46 -24.60 5.76
CA GLU A 71 15.99 -25.88 5.22
C GLU A 71 15.91 -26.95 6.33
N LYS A 72 16.92 -27.03 7.20
CA LYS A 72 16.90 -27.96 8.36
C LYS A 72 15.81 -27.60 9.36
N ALA A 73 15.60 -26.31 9.64
CA ALA A 73 14.56 -25.87 10.56
C ALA A 73 13.15 -26.17 10.03
N ILE A 74 12.87 -25.87 8.76
CA ILE A 74 11.59 -26.21 8.12
C ILE A 74 11.36 -27.72 8.15
N SER A 75 12.37 -28.53 7.83
CA SER A 75 12.26 -29.99 7.89
C SER A 75 11.96 -30.50 9.30
N ALA A 76 12.61 -29.95 10.34
CA ALA A 76 12.33 -30.32 11.73
C ALA A 76 10.89 -29.98 12.15
N ILE A 77 10.41 -28.79 11.79
CA ILE A 77 9.03 -28.37 12.07
C ILE A 77 8.04 -29.29 11.34
N LEU A 78 8.26 -29.55 10.05
CA LEU A 78 7.38 -30.37 9.25
C LEU A 78 7.29 -31.81 9.78
N ASN A 79 8.41 -32.41 10.22
CA ASN A 79 8.39 -33.72 10.83
C ASN A 79 7.53 -33.76 12.11
N ALA A 80 7.66 -32.74 12.98
CA ALA A 80 6.83 -32.62 14.17
C ALA A 80 5.34 -32.48 13.84
N LEU A 81 4.99 -31.64 12.85
CA LEU A 81 3.62 -31.47 12.39
C LEU A 81 3.01 -32.79 11.87
N LYS A 82 3.78 -33.58 11.12
CA LYS A 82 3.34 -34.89 10.61
C LYS A 82 3.10 -35.89 11.74
N GLU A 83 3.99 -35.96 12.72
CA GLU A 83 3.82 -36.81 13.90
C GLU A 83 2.55 -36.44 14.69
N TRP A 84 2.26 -35.14 14.83
CA TRP A 84 1.07 -34.66 15.52
C TRP A 84 -0.21 -34.91 14.71
N GLU A 85 -0.16 -34.74 13.39
CA GLU A 85 -1.25 -35.11 12.49
C GLU A 85 -1.61 -36.59 12.62
N GLU A 86 -0.60 -37.49 12.66
CA GLU A 86 -0.81 -38.92 12.89
C GLU A 86 -1.38 -39.22 14.27
N LEU A 87 -0.90 -38.54 15.32
CA LEU A 87 -1.45 -38.67 16.67
C LEU A 87 -2.93 -38.29 16.69
N GLU A 88 -3.27 -37.18 16.06
CA GLU A 88 -4.64 -36.69 15.99
C GLU A 88 -5.54 -37.64 15.21
N ARG A 89 -5.07 -38.21 14.10
CA ARG A 89 -5.79 -39.27 13.37
C ARG A 89 -6.04 -40.50 14.25
N LYS A 90 -5.10 -40.87 15.12
CA LYS A 90 -5.28 -41.99 16.06
C LYS A 90 -6.31 -41.67 17.14
N GLU A 91 -6.37 -40.43 17.62
CA GLU A 91 -7.27 -40.00 18.70
C GLU A 91 -8.69 -39.67 18.21
N LEU A 92 -8.82 -39.05 17.03
CA LEU A 92 -10.06 -38.45 16.52
C LEU A 92 -10.53 -39.05 15.18
N GLY A 93 -9.77 -39.98 14.60
CA GLY A 93 -10.04 -40.56 13.27
C GLY A 93 -9.66 -39.65 12.09
N SER A 94 -9.43 -38.36 12.32
CA SER A 94 -9.06 -37.36 11.31
C SER A 94 -8.36 -36.16 11.97
N PRO A 95 -7.56 -35.36 11.23
CA PRO A 95 -6.79 -34.25 11.80
C PRO A 95 -7.62 -32.94 11.84
N VAL A 96 -8.74 -32.96 12.56
CA VAL A 96 -9.74 -31.87 12.58
C VAL A 96 -9.21 -30.54 13.12
N ILE A 97 -8.35 -30.54 14.13
CA ILE A 97 -7.71 -29.38 14.75
C ILE A 97 -6.70 -28.79 13.76
N LEU A 98 -5.79 -29.59 13.19
CA LEU A 98 -4.87 -29.11 12.16
C LEU A 98 -5.63 -28.54 10.96
N LYS A 99 -6.67 -29.25 10.49
CA LYS A 99 -7.53 -28.77 9.39
C LYS A 99 -8.18 -27.43 9.73
N SER A 100 -8.69 -27.28 10.96
CA SER A 100 -9.27 -26.01 11.42
C SER A 100 -8.25 -24.86 11.43
N VAL A 101 -6.98 -25.12 11.76
CA VAL A 101 -5.91 -24.11 11.71
C VAL A 101 -5.65 -23.70 10.26
N ILE A 102 -5.54 -24.67 9.35
CA ILE A 102 -5.31 -24.42 7.92
C ILE A 102 -6.47 -23.64 7.31
N ASP A 103 -7.70 -24.09 7.57
CA ASP A 103 -8.92 -23.45 7.07
C ASP A 103 -9.02 -22.00 7.56
N GLU A 104 -8.65 -21.73 8.82
CA GLU A 104 -8.66 -20.39 9.40
C GLU A 104 -7.59 -19.47 8.78
N GLN A 105 -6.37 -19.97 8.60
CA GLN A 105 -5.30 -19.22 7.92
C GLN A 105 -5.71 -18.86 6.48
N LEU A 106 -6.29 -19.80 5.74
CA LEU A 106 -6.77 -19.59 4.36
C LEU A 106 -8.01 -18.67 4.33
N ARG A 107 -8.92 -18.79 5.30
CA ARG A 107 -10.07 -17.88 5.47
C ARG A 107 -9.59 -16.44 5.64
N GLY A 108 -8.60 -16.21 6.50
CA GLY A 108 -8.02 -14.88 6.71
C GLY A 108 -7.48 -14.25 5.43
N MET A 109 -6.86 -15.03 4.55
CA MET A 109 -6.43 -14.57 3.23
C MET A 109 -7.60 -14.21 2.31
N LYS A 110 -8.69 -14.98 2.36
CA LYS A 110 -9.90 -14.78 1.54
C LYS A 110 -10.77 -13.60 1.97
N LEU A 111 -10.69 -13.16 3.23
CA LEU A 111 -11.42 -11.97 3.71
C LEU A 111 -10.94 -10.68 3.02
N VAL A 112 -9.67 -10.63 2.61
CA VAL A 112 -9.06 -9.41 2.06
C VAL A 112 -9.79 -8.94 0.80
N ASN A 113 -10.36 -7.74 0.89
CA ASN A 113 -11.11 -7.08 -0.20
C ASN A 113 -12.26 -7.96 -0.72
N LYS A 114 -12.99 -8.61 0.21
CA LYS A 114 -14.12 -9.51 -0.07
C LYS A 114 -13.79 -10.62 -1.06
N GLY A 115 -12.58 -11.18 -0.95
CA GLY A 115 -12.08 -12.23 -1.85
C GLY A 115 -11.52 -11.73 -3.19
N ASN A 116 -11.64 -10.43 -3.50
CA ASN A 116 -11.07 -9.87 -4.72
C ASN A 116 -9.61 -9.41 -4.48
N SER A 117 -8.73 -10.37 -4.19
CA SER A 117 -7.33 -10.09 -3.86
C SER A 117 -6.37 -11.17 -4.35
N MET A 118 -5.07 -10.82 -4.44
CA MET A 118 -4.01 -11.79 -4.69
C MET A 118 -3.95 -12.86 -3.59
N LEU A 119 -4.16 -12.47 -2.34
CA LEU A 119 -4.14 -13.41 -1.21
C LEU A 119 -5.30 -14.40 -1.28
N ALA A 120 -6.51 -13.96 -1.61
CA ALA A 120 -7.63 -14.85 -1.84
C ALA A 120 -7.35 -15.85 -2.97
N TRP A 121 -6.77 -15.39 -4.08
CA TRP A 121 -6.34 -16.27 -5.17
C TRP A 121 -5.28 -17.28 -4.71
N MET A 122 -4.26 -16.85 -3.95
CA MET A 122 -3.26 -17.77 -3.38
C MET A 122 -3.91 -18.83 -2.47
N ALA A 123 -4.88 -18.43 -1.65
CA ALA A 123 -5.59 -19.37 -0.79
C ALA A 123 -6.39 -20.41 -1.60
N GLU A 124 -7.10 -19.99 -2.65
CA GLU A 124 -7.81 -20.90 -3.56
C GLU A 124 -6.87 -21.86 -4.30
N GLU A 125 -5.68 -21.40 -4.71
CA GLU A 125 -4.67 -22.28 -5.33
C GLU A 125 -4.09 -23.27 -4.32
N ALA A 126 -3.89 -22.86 -3.06
CA ALA A 126 -3.39 -23.74 -2.02
C ALA A 126 -4.38 -24.87 -1.70
N GLU A 127 -5.68 -24.56 -1.61
CA GLU A 127 -6.75 -25.54 -1.36
C GLU A 127 -6.80 -26.67 -2.40
N LYS A 128 -6.53 -26.36 -3.67
CA LYS A 128 -6.53 -27.35 -4.76
C LYS A 128 -5.43 -28.41 -4.61
N GLU A 129 -4.38 -28.09 -3.87
CA GLU A 129 -3.20 -28.95 -3.67
C GLU A 129 -3.23 -29.71 -2.34
N LEU A 130 -4.22 -29.44 -1.47
CA LEU A 130 -4.37 -30.10 -0.18
C LEU A 130 -4.71 -31.59 -0.33
N LYS A 131 -4.10 -32.41 0.52
CA LYS A 131 -4.31 -33.86 0.54
C LYS A 131 -4.80 -34.31 1.90
N GLU A 132 -5.98 -34.93 1.93
CA GLU A 132 -6.64 -35.41 3.15
C GLU A 132 -5.88 -36.51 3.90
N ASP A 133 -4.91 -37.17 3.27
CA ASP A 133 -4.03 -38.18 3.88
C ASP A 133 -2.67 -37.63 4.33
N ASN A 134 -2.35 -36.37 4.00
CA ASN A 134 -1.09 -35.70 4.33
C ASN A 134 -1.26 -34.17 4.36
N LEU A 135 -2.08 -33.67 5.30
CA LEU A 135 -2.50 -32.27 5.31
C LEU A 135 -1.33 -31.33 5.58
N ALA A 136 -0.52 -31.60 6.61
CA ALA A 136 0.56 -30.70 7.00
C ALA A 136 1.57 -30.49 5.86
N GLU A 137 2.03 -31.58 5.24
CA GLU A 137 3.02 -31.52 4.17
C GLU A 137 2.47 -30.93 2.89
N SER A 138 1.25 -31.31 2.49
CA SER A 138 0.62 -30.76 1.28
C SER A 138 0.40 -29.25 1.41
N TYR A 139 -0.07 -28.79 2.57
CA TYR A 139 -0.27 -27.37 2.83
C TYR A 139 1.04 -26.57 2.82
N VAL A 140 2.05 -27.03 3.57
CA VAL A 140 3.38 -26.40 3.62
C VAL A 140 3.99 -26.33 2.23
N LYS A 141 3.90 -27.41 1.43
CA LYS A 141 4.42 -27.44 0.07
C LYS A 141 3.68 -26.47 -0.86
N ALA A 142 2.35 -26.45 -0.82
CA ALA A 142 1.53 -25.60 -1.67
C ALA A 142 1.81 -24.12 -1.39
N MET A 143 1.73 -23.71 -0.13
CA MET A 143 1.99 -22.32 0.28
C MET A 143 3.44 -21.90 0.04
N SER A 144 4.42 -22.78 0.31
CA SER A 144 5.83 -22.47 0.04
C SER A 144 6.09 -22.17 -1.43
N LYS A 145 5.46 -22.94 -2.32
CA LYS A 145 5.52 -22.69 -3.76
C LYS A 145 4.87 -21.35 -4.10
N LEU A 146 3.65 -21.10 -3.65
CA LEU A 146 2.91 -19.88 -3.95
C LEU A 146 3.61 -18.61 -3.47
N ILE A 147 4.27 -18.65 -2.31
CA ILE A 147 5.08 -17.55 -1.77
C ILE A 147 6.33 -17.35 -2.63
N THR A 148 7.13 -18.39 -2.83
CA THR A 148 8.47 -18.27 -3.45
C THR A 148 8.44 -18.05 -4.96
N THR A 149 7.36 -18.45 -5.64
CA THR A 149 7.17 -18.18 -7.07
C THR A 149 6.38 -16.91 -7.34
N ASN A 150 5.98 -16.17 -6.30
CA ASN A 150 5.22 -14.93 -6.46
C ASN A 150 6.10 -13.82 -7.06
N PHE A 151 5.53 -13.02 -7.96
CA PHE A 151 6.17 -11.84 -8.53
C PHE A 151 6.83 -10.95 -7.47
N TYR A 152 6.08 -10.57 -6.42
CA TYR A 152 6.56 -9.64 -5.38
C TYR A 152 7.74 -10.21 -4.58
N TYR A 153 7.68 -11.50 -4.26
CA TYR A 153 8.77 -12.20 -3.58
C TYR A 153 10.04 -12.15 -4.45
N ILE A 154 9.92 -12.54 -5.73
CA ILE A 154 11.05 -12.64 -6.65
C ILE A 154 11.69 -11.25 -6.89
N THR A 155 10.88 -10.24 -7.18
CA THR A 155 11.39 -8.90 -7.50
C THR A 155 12.00 -8.22 -6.27
N TYR A 156 11.39 -8.37 -5.09
CA TYR A 156 11.99 -7.88 -3.84
C TYR A 156 13.29 -8.62 -3.51
N GLU A 157 13.32 -9.95 -3.65
CA GLU A 157 14.52 -10.76 -3.38
C GLU A 157 15.68 -10.38 -4.30
N LYS A 158 15.40 -10.09 -5.57
CA LYS A 158 16.34 -9.59 -6.58
C LYS A 158 16.70 -8.10 -6.43
N GLY A 159 16.14 -7.41 -5.43
CA GLY A 159 16.37 -6.00 -5.17
C GLY A 159 15.84 -5.07 -6.27
N MET A 160 14.83 -5.48 -7.02
CA MET A 160 14.30 -4.71 -8.15
C MET A 160 13.35 -3.59 -7.73
N CYS A 161 12.62 -3.74 -6.63
CA CYS A 161 11.69 -2.74 -6.10
C CYS A 161 11.26 -3.11 -4.66
N LYS A 162 10.83 -2.10 -3.89
CA LYS A 162 10.10 -2.28 -2.63
C LYS A 162 8.59 -2.20 -2.90
N TYR A 163 7.79 -2.81 -2.01
CA TYR A 163 6.33 -2.85 -2.16
C TYR A 163 5.61 -2.44 -0.89
N GLY A 164 4.45 -1.82 -1.07
CA GLY A 164 3.52 -1.53 0.01
C GLY A 164 2.07 -1.82 -0.35
N ASN A 165 1.22 -1.89 0.66
CA ASN A 165 -0.19 -2.25 0.51
C ASN A 165 -1.11 -1.06 0.72
N ASP A 166 -2.12 -0.90 -0.13
CA ASP A 166 -3.19 0.10 0.02
C ASP A 166 -4.46 -0.55 0.63
N TYR A 167 -4.27 -1.33 1.70
CA TYR A 167 -5.33 -1.99 2.45
C TYR A 167 -4.86 -2.31 3.88
N ALA A 168 -5.79 -2.36 4.83
CA ALA A 168 -5.43 -2.63 6.23
C ALA A 168 -5.28 -4.13 6.54
N LEU A 169 -5.95 -5.02 5.80
CA LEU A 169 -5.96 -6.46 6.08
C LEU A 169 -4.93 -7.23 5.25
N GLY A 170 -4.55 -8.43 5.74
CA GLY A 170 -3.70 -9.38 5.02
C GLY A 170 -2.20 -9.10 5.09
N LEU A 171 -1.78 -8.10 5.86
CA LEU A 171 -0.40 -7.61 5.85
C LEU A 171 0.63 -8.63 6.30
N ARG A 172 0.27 -9.56 7.19
CA ARG A 172 1.17 -10.63 7.61
C ARG A 172 1.61 -11.50 6.44
N TRP A 173 0.67 -11.89 5.57
CA TRP A 173 0.96 -12.64 4.36
C TRP A 173 1.75 -11.83 3.33
N LEU A 174 1.41 -10.54 3.17
CA LEU A 174 2.17 -9.66 2.26
C LEU A 174 3.60 -9.42 2.76
N ARG A 175 3.83 -9.36 4.07
CA ARG A 175 5.16 -9.26 4.68
C ARG A 175 6.04 -10.45 4.28
N HIS A 176 5.50 -11.66 4.24
CA HIS A 176 6.23 -12.84 3.75
C HIS A 176 6.69 -12.69 2.30
N LEU A 177 5.95 -11.95 1.47
CA LEU A 177 6.32 -11.63 0.09
C LEU A 177 7.32 -10.49 -0.04
N GLY A 178 7.70 -9.82 1.05
CA GLY A 178 8.62 -8.68 1.02
C GLY A 178 7.96 -7.32 0.99
N TYR A 179 6.67 -7.21 1.31
CA TYR A 179 6.06 -5.89 1.51
C TYR A 179 6.68 -5.24 2.74
N VAL A 180 6.94 -3.93 2.66
CA VAL A 180 7.63 -3.15 3.68
C VAL A 180 6.85 -1.91 4.10
N GLN A 181 5.67 -1.69 3.54
CA GLN A 181 4.89 -0.49 3.80
C GLN A 181 3.39 -0.79 3.72
N VAL A 182 2.59 -0.06 4.49
CA VAL A 182 1.15 0.02 4.28
C VAL A 182 0.71 1.49 4.26
N SER A 183 -0.09 1.83 3.26
CA SER A 183 -0.73 3.13 3.13
C SER A 183 -2.22 2.96 3.36
N THR A 184 -2.74 3.61 4.40
CA THR A 184 -4.18 3.66 4.67
C THR A 184 -4.68 5.10 4.69
N ASN A 185 -5.99 5.23 4.86
CA ASN A 185 -6.72 6.45 5.18
C ASN A 185 -8.02 6.04 5.92
N PRO A 186 -8.78 6.97 6.51
CA PRO A 186 -10.00 6.63 7.23
C PRO A 186 -11.00 5.79 6.42
N ALA A 187 -11.13 6.06 5.11
CA ALA A 187 -12.03 5.29 4.25
C ALA A 187 -11.54 3.84 4.00
N LEU A 188 -10.23 3.62 3.91
CA LEU A 188 -9.64 2.28 3.78
C LEU A 188 -9.66 1.53 5.11
N ALA A 189 -9.43 2.22 6.23
CA ALA A 189 -9.59 1.65 7.56
C ALA A 189 -11.04 1.22 7.81
N ALA A 190 -12.02 2.04 7.41
CA ALA A 190 -13.45 1.68 7.50
C ALA A 190 -13.79 0.40 6.71
N ARG A 191 -13.20 0.19 5.52
CA ARG A 191 -13.40 -1.06 4.77
C ARG A 191 -12.90 -2.30 5.50
N ALA A 192 -11.89 -2.18 6.35
CA ALA A 192 -11.43 -3.30 7.16
C ALA A 192 -12.53 -3.81 8.11
N TYR A 193 -13.29 -2.87 8.71
CA TYR A 193 -14.44 -3.20 9.54
C TYR A 193 -15.62 -3.80 8.74
N ASP A 194 -15.77 -3.43 7.47
CA ASP A 194 -16.78 -4.02 6.58
C ASP A 194 -16.42 -5.45 6.16
N ASP A 195 -15.13 -5.73 5.98
CA ASP A 195 -14.62 -7.04 5.55
C ASP A 195 -14.44 -8.03 6.72
N ASP A 196 -14.09 -7.52 7.91
CA ASP A 196 -13.95 -8.31 9.14
C ASP A 196 -14.87 -7.77 10.25
N PRO A 197 -16.07 -8.35 10.42
CA PRO A 197 -17.00 -7.99 11.48
C PRO A 197 -16.47 -8.22 12.90
N GLU A 198 -15.47 -9.08 13.11
CA GLU A 198 -14.90 -9.32 14.45
C GLU A 198 -14.15 -8.08 14.98
N LEU A 199 -13.58 -7.28 14.06
CA LEU A 199 -12.93 -6.01 14.39
C LEU A 199 -13.89 -5.01 15.04
N TRP A 200 -15.17 -5.04 14.66
CA TRP A 200 -16.21 -4.21 15.29
C TRP A 200 -16.44 -4.60 16.74
N GLU A 201 -16.49 -5.90 17.04
CA GLU A 201 -16.72 -6.38 18.40
C GLU A 201 -15.51 -6.06 19.29
N ALA A 202 -14.29 -6.26 18.78
CA ALA A 202 -13.07 -5.89 19.48
C ALA A 202 -12.99 -4.37 19.77
N PHE A 203 -13.39 -3.53 18.80
CA PHE A 203 -13.40 -2.08 19.01
C PHE A 203 -14.47 -1.64 20.03
N LYS A 204 -15.66 -2.27 20.03
CA LYS A 204 -16.70 -1.97 21.04
C LYS A 204 -16.24 -2.31 22.44
N GLU A 205 -15.55 -3.44 22.61
CA GLU A 205 -14.96 -3.83 23.89
C GLU A 205 -13.89 -2.82 24.33
N TYR A 206 -12.95 -2.49 23.44
CA TYR A 206 -11.94 -1.46 23.71
C TYR A 206 -12.56 -0.10 24.07
N ALA A 207 -13.60 0.32 23.33
CA ALA A 207 -14.31 1.56 23.62
C ALA A 207 -14.93 1.53 25.02
N LYS A 208 -15.61 0.43 25.38
CA LYS A 208 -16.24 0.23 26.68
C LYS A 208 -15.23 0.22 27.82
N GLU A 209 -14.11 -0.46 27.65
CA GLU A 209 -13.17 -0.71 28.74
C GLU A 209 -12.11 0.37 28.92
N VAL A 210 -11.75 1.06 27.83
CA VAL A 210 -10.67 2.04 27.79
C VAL A 210 -11.20 3.43 27.49
N LEU A 211 -11.83 3.63 26.33
CA LEU A 211 -12.18 4.98 25.86
C LEU A 211 -13.21 5.67 26.75
N THR A 212 -14.19 4.95 27.32
CA THR A 212 -15.17 5.55 28.25
C THR A 212 -14.52 6.11 29.52
N LYS A 213 -13.35 5.58 29.91
CA LYS A 213 -12.59 6.04 31.08
C LYS A 213 -11.65 7.17 30.73
N GLU A 214 -10.99 7.11 29.58
CA GLU A 214 -10.04 8.14 29.13
C GLU A 214 -10.75 9.40 28.62
N TYR A 215 -11.89 9.24 27.93
CA TYR A 215 -12.63 10.31 27.25
C TYR A 215 -14.14 10.20 27.51
N PRO A 216 -14.61 10.33 28.77
CA PRO A 216 -16.03 10.19 29.10
C PRO A 216 -16.94 11.18 28.36
N GLU A 217 -16.42 12.33 27.93
CA GLU A 217 -17.11 13.34 27.15
C GLU A 217 -17.48 12.86 25.74
N TRP A 218 -16.66 12.01 25.10
CA TRP A 218 -16.96 11.45 23.77
C TRP A 218 -18.23 10.63 23.79
N PHE A 219 -18.52 9.95 24.89
CA PHE A 219 -19.71 9.09 25.03
C PHE A 219 -20.94 9.85 25.55
N LYS A 220 -20.76 11.06 26.08
CA LYS A 220 -21.86 11.96 26.47
C LYS A 220 -22.36 12.78 25.29
N GLU A 221 -21.46 13.19 24.40
CA GLU A 221 -21.76 14.04 23.24
C GLU A 221 -21.10 13.47 21.95
N PRO A 222 -21.45 12.25 21.51
CA PRO A 222 -20.73 11.55 20.44
C PRO A 222 -20.73 12.30 19.10
N GLU A 223 -21.79 13.05 18.78
CA GLU A 223 -21.86 13.83 17.54
C GLU A 223 -20.82 14.97 17.50
N LYS A 224 -20.49 15.54 18.67
CA LYS A 224 -19.50 16.61 18.80
C LYS A 224 -18.06 16.08 18.64
N TYR A 225 -17.83 14.84 19.06
CA TYR A 225 -16.52 14.17 19.02
C TYR A 225 -16.44 13.09 17.94
N ALA A 226 -17.30 13.16 16.92
CA ALA A 226 -17.39 12.14 15.88
C ALA A 226 -16.06 11.94 15.14
N ASP A 227 -15.33 13.02 14.86
CA ASP A 227 -14.01 12.96 14.22
C ASP A 227 -12.98 12.27 15.13
N ASP A 228 -12.95 12.60 16.42
CA ASP A 228 -12.02 11.99 17.38
C ASP A 228 -12.27 10.48 17.52
N ILE A 229 -13.56 10.08 17.62
CA ILE A 229 -13.98 8.68 17.65
C ILE A 229 -13.57 7.97 16.36
N ALA A 230 -13.78 8.59 15.20
CA ALA A 230 -13.41 8.02 13.90
C ALA A 230 -11.89 7.87 13.75
N MET A 231 -11.11 8.83 14.25
CA MET A 231 -9.65 8.78 14.25
C MET A 231 -9.11 7.72 15.20
N GLU A 232 -9.78 7.49 16.34
CA GLU A 232 -9.43 6.41 17.27
C GLU A 232 -9.81 5.02 16.72
N ALA A 233 -10.96 4.88 16.06
CA ALA A 233 -11.32 3.67 15.33
C ALA A 233 -10.31 3.39 14.21
N THR A 234 -9.89 4.43 13.48
CA THR A 234 -8.83 4.32 12.48
C THR A 234 -7.53 3.83 13.10
N ARG A 235 -7.11 4.40 14.24
CA ARG A 235 -5.91 3.93 14.95
C ARG A 235 -6.03 2.47 15.36
N PHE A 236 -7.16 2.08 15.96
CA PHE A 236 -7.41 0.73 16.43
C PHE A 236 -7.36 -0.29 15.29
N GLY A 237 -8.05 -0.01 14.18
CA GLY A 237 -8.04 -0.86 12.98
C GLY A 237 -6.67 -0.98 12.31
N LEU A 238 -5.68 -0.18 12.70
CA LEU A 238 -4.30 -0.26 12.20
C LEU A 238 -3.31 -0.85 13.22
N LEU A 239 -3.74 -1.16 14.45
CA LEU A 239 -2.82 -1.66 15.49
C LEU A 239 -2.08 -2.92 15.06
N ASP A 240 -2.80 -3.89 14.47
CA ASP A 240 -2.17 -5.10 13.96
C ASP A 240 -1.09 -4.80 12.90
N ASN A 241 -1.33 -3.79 12.05
CA ASN A 241 -0.38 -3.36 11.03
C ASN A 241 0.93 -2.88 11.65
N PHE A 242 0.85 -2.09 12.73
CA PHE A 242 2.03 -1.63 13.45
C PHE A 242 2.80 -2.80 14.07
N TYR A 243 2.12 -3.82 14.60
CA TYR A 243 2.74 -5.02 15.15
C TYR A 243 3.38 -5.90 14.06
N VAL A 244 2.67 -6.18 12.98
CA VAL A 244 3.13 -7.00 11.86
C VAL A 244 4.40 -6.43 11.24
N PHE A 245 4.44 -5.11 11.04
CA PHE A 245 5.60 -4.44 10.44
C PHE A 245 6.66 -3.99 11.46
N ARG A 246 6.50 -4.30 12.74
CA ARG A 246 7.47 -3.95 13.78
C ARG A 246 8.85 -4.58 13.52
N VAL A 247 8.86 -5.83 13.08
CA VAL A 247 10.09 -6.60 12.80
C VAL A 247 10.90 -5.98 11.67
N PRO A 248 10.36 -5.78 10.44
CA PRO A 248 11.13 -5.12 9.38
C PRO A 248 11.57 -3.71 9.76
N PHE A 249 10.78 -2.96 10.55
CA PHE A 249 11.18 -1.64 11.03
C PHE A 249 12.42 -1.64 11.91
N ALA A 250 12.48 -2.53 12.89
CA ALA A 250 13.63 -2.64 13.75
C ALA A 250 14.87 -3.17 12.99
N LEU A 251 14.70 -4.21 12.17
CA LEU A 251 15.82 -4.85 11.45
C LEU A 251 16.42 -3.95 10.36
N SER A 252 15.61 -3.11 9.72
CA SER A 252 16.05 -2.20 8.66
C SER A 252 16.59 -0.86 9.17
N LYS A 253 16.60 -0.62 10.49
CA LYS A 253 16.92 0.69 11.09
C LYS A 253 16.01 1.81 10.55
N TYR A 254 14.70 1.57 10.67
CA TYR A 254 13.63 2.53 10.38
C TYR A 254 13.43 2.87 8.90
N HIS A 255 13.97 2.05 8.00
CA HIS A 255 13.87 2.22 6.55
C HIS A 255 12.64 1.50 5.97
N ASP A 256 12.29 0.34 6.53
CA ASP A 256 11.17 -0.51 6.10
C ASP A 256 10.18 -0.72 7.26
N GLY A 257 9.02 -1.31 7.01
CA GLY A 257 8.01 -1.63 8.01
C GLY A 257 7.14 -0.45 8.45
N LEU A 258 6.86 0.50 7.56
CA LEU A 258 6.16 1.74 7.90
C LEU A 258 4.65 1.64 7.67
N VAL A 259 3.88 2.19 8.61
CA VAL A 259 2.42 2.29 8.53
C VAL A 259 2.04 3.76 8.35
N SER A 260 1.31 4.07 7.28
CA SER A 260 0.82 5.42 7.03
C SER A 260 -0.46 5.69 7.79
N TYR A 261 -0.48 6.76 8.58
CA TYR A 261 -1.68 7.27 9.25
C TYR A 261 -2.00 8.66 8.73
N GLN A 262 -3.24 8.90 8.30
CA GLN A 262 -3.64 10.20 7.76
C GLN A 262 -4.14 11.13 8.87
N LEU A 263 -3.64 12.37 8.89
CA LEU A 263 -4.16 13.43 9.77
C LEU A 263 -5.57 13.82 9.36
N ASN A 264 -6.29 14.49 10.28
CA ASN A 264 -7.59 15.07 9.97
C ASN A 264 -7.44 16.03 8.77
N PRO A 265 -8.13 15.79 7.63
CA PRO A 265 -8.02 16.64 6.45
C PRO A 265 -8.44 18.10 6.70
N LEU A 266 -9.28 18.35 7.72
CA LEU A 266 -9.78 19.69 8.06
C LEU A 266 -8.73 20.63 8.65
N ILE A 267 -7.55 20.11 9.00
CA ILE A 267 -6.43 20.89 9.54
C ILE A 267 -5.18 20.83 8.64
N ALA A 268 -5.31 20.30 7.41
CA ALA A 268 -4.18 20.04 6.52
C ALA A 268 -3.44 21.31 6.04
N ASP A 269 -4.09 22.47 6.11
CA ASP A 269 -3.52 23.79 5.81
C ASP A 269 -2.94 24.49 7.06
N LYS A 270 -3.11 23.90 8.25
CA LYS A 270 -2.69 24.49 9.52
C LYS A 270 -1.50 23.74 10.11
N VAL A 271 -0.31 24.31 9.97
CA VAL A 271 0.96 23.68 10.36
C VAL A 271 0.96 23.26 11.84
N ASP A 272 0.69 24.19 12.76
CA ASP A 272 0.83 23.92 14.19
C ASP A 272 -0.21 22.92 14.71
N GLU A 273 -1.45 22.98 14.22
CA GLU A 273 -2.50 22.01 14.56
C GLU A 273 -2.15 20.62 14.03
N SER A 274 -1.71 20.52 12.76
CA SER A 274 -1.29 19.25 12.14
C SER A 274 -0.11 18.59 12.86
N VAL A 275 0.94 19.37 13.17
CA VAL A 275 2.13 18.87 13.89
C VAL A 275 1.78 18.49 15.33
N LYS A 276 0.88 19.22 16.00
CA LYS A 276 0.39 18.84 17.33
C LYS A 276 -0.34 17.50 17.30
N ALA A 277 -1.28 17.31 16.36
CA ALA A 277 -2.02 16.05 16.21
C ALA A 277 -1.09 14.86 15.91
N ALA A 278 -0.11 15.04 15.02
CA ALA A 278 0.88 14.02 14.72
C ALA A 278 1.69 13.58 15.97
N ARG A 279 2.14 14.54 16.79
CA ARG A 279 2.88 14.26 18.03
C ARG A 279 2.04 13.50 19.05
N GLU A 280 0.78 13.88 19.20
CA GLU A 280 -0.14 13.21 20.13
C GLU A 280 -0.36 11.75 19.72
N PHE A 281 -0.61 11.52 18.42
CA PHE A 281 -0.75 10.18 17.88
C PHE A 281 0.53 9.36 18.08
N ALA A 282 1.69 9.90 17.71
CA ALA A 282 2.97 9.21 17.84
C ALA A 282 3.27 8.82 19.30
N ARG A 283 3.02 9.73 20.25
CA ARG A 283 3.21 9.47 21.69
C ARG A 283 2.28 8.37 22.21
N ARG A 284 1.02 8.32 21.75
CA ARG A 284 0.10 7.25 22.16
C ARG A 284 0.58 5.91 21.62
N LEU A 285 0.91 5.86 20.33
CA LEU A 285 1.41 4.65 19.68
C LEU A 285 2.73 4.15 20.29
N GLU A 286 3.62 5.06 20.69
CA GLU A 286 4.87 4.70 21.38
C GLU A 286 4.64 3.93 22.68
N ARG A 287 3.58 4.27 23.44
CA ARG A 287 3.21 3.54 24.66
C ARG A 287 2.77 2.11 24.34
N ASP A 288 1.92 1.95 23.32
CA ASP A 288 1.42 0.63 22.90
C ASP A 288 2.57 -0.24 22.38
N LEU A 289 3.41 0.32 21.51
CA LEU A 289 4.57 -0.37 20.95
C LEU A 289 5.65 -0.68 21.98
N SER A 290 5.79 0.14 23.03
CA SER A 290 6.71 -0.17 24.13
C SER A 290 6.34 -1.45 24.86
N VAL A 291 5.04 -1.74 25.00
CA VAL A 291 4.58 -3.01 25.60
C VAL A 291 4.89 -4.15 24.65
N TYR A 292 4.54 -4.02 23.38
CA TYR A 292 4.80 -5.05 22.37
C TYR A 292 6.30 -5.35 22.23
N ASP A 293 7.16 -4.33 22.19
CA ASP A 293 8.61 -4.48 22.15
C ASP A 293 9.16 -5.25 23.36
N ALA A 294 8.54 -5.12 24.54
CA ALA A 294 8.97 -5.89 25.71
C ALA A 294 8.80 -7.40 25.49
N TYR A 295 7.73 -7.81 24.79
CA TYR A 295 7.51 -9.20 24.40
C TYR A 295 8.39 -9.61 23.22
N LEU A 296 8.45 -8.79 22.17
CA LEU A 296 9.19 -9.07 20.95
C LEU A 296 10.68 -9.31 21.22
N TRP A 297 11.26 -8.53 22.14
CA TRP A 297 12.69 -8.59 22.47
C TRP A 297 12.96 -9.34 23.77
N TRP A 298 11.99 -10.07 24.33
CA TRP A 298 12.20 -10.82 25.56
C TRP A 298 13.34 -11.84 25.37
N GLY A 299 14.43 -11.63 26.11
CA GLY A 299 15.59 -12.52 26.10
C GLY A 299 16.64 -12.15 25.05
N TYR A 300 16.46 -11.01 24.37
CA TYR A 300 17.40 -10.43 23.43
C TYR A 300 17.88 -9.05 23.88
N SER A 301 18.94 -8.55 23.25
CA SER A 301 19.35 -7.14 23.39
C SER A 301 18.22 -6.25 22.88
N THR A 302 17.70 -5.38 23.75
CA THR A 302 16.64 -4.45 23.41
C THR A 302 17.14 -3.44 22.36
N PRO A 303 16.34 -3.08 21.34
CA PRO A 303 16.64 -1.96 20.47
C PRO A 303 16.91 -0.68 21.26
N VAL A 304 17.76 0.21 20.71
CA VAL A 304 18.15 1.46 21.37
C VAL A 304 16.93 2.34 21.68
N GLU A 305 15.95 2.39 20.77
CA GLU A 305 14.72 3.16 20.96
C GLU A 305 13.49 2.24 21.06
N LYS A 306 13.23 1.77 22.28
CA LYS A 306 12.01 1.02 22.60
C LYS A 306 10.78 1.89 22.34
N GLY A 307 9.78 1.33 21.66
CA GLY A 307 8.51 2.01 21.38
C GLY A 307 8.52 2.98 20.21
N ARG A 308 9.69 3.34 19.63
CA ARG A 308 9.77 4.30 18.50
C ARG A 308 8.73 3.95 17.42
N PRO A 309 7.73 4.80 17.12
CA PRO A 309 6.69 4.46 16.17
C PRO A 309 7.19 4.13 14.76
N ASN A 310 6.76 3.00 14.20
CA ASN A 310 6.95 2.66 12.79
C ASN A 310 5.89 3.34 11.91
N LEU A 311 5.89 4.67 12.00
CA LEU A 311 4.82 5.54 11.57
C LEU A 311 5.30 6.51 10.51
N VAL A 312 4.48 6.70 9.48
CA VAL A 312 4.55 7.87 8.62
C VAL A 312 3.23 8.62 8.62
N ILE A 313 3.29 9.94 8.74
CA ILE A 313 2.11 10.80 8.76
C ILE A 313 1.72 11.18 7.35
N LYS A 314 0.51 10.85 6.93
CA LYS A 314 0.02 11.14 5.59
C LYS A 314 -0.44 12.59 5.48
N VAL A 315 0.28 13.39 4.71
CA VAL A 315 0.08 14.86 4.58
C VAL A 315 -0.36 15.19 3.16
N ALA A 316 -1.40 16.00 3.01
CA ALA A 316 -1.90 16.39 1.69
C ALA A 316 -1.07 17.54 1.10
N ALA A 317 -0.52 17.36 -0.11
CA ALA A 317 0.24 18.38 -0.86
C ALA A 317 -0.65 19.46 -1.53
N GLY A 318 -1.93 19.54 -1.14
CA GLY A 318 -2.87 20.54 -1.68
C GLY A 318 -2.61 21.96 -1.20
N TYR A 319 -1.75 22.14 -0.18
CA TYR A 319 -1.48 23.43 0.46
C TYR A 319 0.03 23.68 0.58
N PRO A 320 0.50 24.93 0.45
CA PRO A 320 1.90 25.28 0.71
C PRO A 320 2.39 24.86 2.11
N ALA A 321 1.48 24.84 3.09
CA ALA A 321 1.73 24.38 4.46
C ALA A 321 2.30 22.94 4.53
N SER A 322 2.04 22.10 3.53
CA SER A 322 2.54 20.73 3.47
C SER A 322 4.08 20.64 3.53
N ILE A 323 4.79 21.61 2.95
CA ILE A 323 6.26 21.68 2.97
C ILE A 323 6.75 21.88 4.41
N GLU A 324 6.17 22.85 5.14
CA GLU A 324 6.56 23.13 6.52
C GLU A 324 6.15 22.00 7.47
N ILE A 325 4.99 21.38 7.25
CA ILE A 325 4.56 20.19 8.01
C ILE A 325 5.56 19.05 7.80
N ALA A 326 5.94 18.74 6.56
CA ALA A 326 6.93 17.71 6.26
C ALA A 326 8.28 18.00 6.94
N GLU A 327 8.76 19.25 6.87
CA GLU A 327 10.00 19.67 7.54
C GLU A 327 9.92 19.43 9.07
N LYS A 328 8.87 19.92 9.73
CA LYS A 328 8.71 19.78 11.19
C LYS A 328 8.55 18.33 11.65
N LEU A 329 7.86 17.49 10.88
CA LEU A 329 7.72 16.07 11.20
C LEU A 329 9.08 15.35 11.16
N ASN A 330 9.82 15.54 10.07
CA ASN A 330 11.15 14.92 9.91
C ASN A 330 12.16 15.41 10.93
N GLU A 331 12.10 16.69 11.31
CA GLU A 331 12.94 17.24 12.38
C GLU A 331 12.77 16.51 13.72
N MET A 332 11.60 15.90 13.95
CA MET A 332 11.30 15.08 15.14
C MET A 332 11.61 13.58 14.94
N GLY A 333 12.09 13.16 13.76
CA GLY A 333 12.25 11.75 13.41
C GLY A 333 10.93 11.02 13.09
N ILE A 334 9.83 11.75 12.87
CA ILE A 334 8.55 11.19 12.42
C ILE A 334 8.49 11.33 10.90
N GLY A 335 8.41 10.22 10.18
CA GLY A 335 8.34 10.28 8.72
C GLY A 335 6.99 10.81 8.23
N GLN A 336 6.94 11.27 6.99
CA GLN A 336 5.72 11.67 6.28
C GLN A 336 5.46 10.74 5.10
N ASN A 337 4.19 10.67 4.69
CA ASN A 337 3.75 10.15 3.41
C ASN A 337 2.95 11.23 2.69
N ILE A 338 3.55 11.89 1.70
CA ILE A 338 2.85 12.94 0.95
C ILE A 338 1.79 12.30 0.06
N THR A 339 0.60 12.90 0.02
CA THR A 339 -0.52 12.45 -0.81
C THR A 339 -1.22 13.63 -1.46
N VAL A 340 -2.16 13.39 -2.37
CA VAL A 340 -2.86 14.48 -3.09
C VAL A 340 -1.83 15.36 -3.84
N SER A 341 -0.72 14.75 -4.26
CA SER A 341 0.28 15.36 -5.13
C SER A 341 0.04 14.92 -6.57
N TYR A 342 0.14 15.84 -7.51
CA TYR A 342 -0.17 15.59 -8.93
C TYR A 342 0.95 16.04 -9.86
N THR A 343 1.88 16.85 -9.36
CA THR A 343 2.84 17.60 -10.19
C THR A 343 4.27 17.37 -9.72
N VAL A 344 5.21 17.45 -10.66
CA VAL A 344 6.65 17.41 -10.36
C VAL A 344 7.01 18.49 -9.34
N ALA A 345 6.44 19.69 -9.46
CA ALA A 345 6.75 20.80 -8.57
C ALA A 345 6.38 20.52 -7.11
N GLN A 346 5.18 19.97 -6.86
CA GLN A 346 4.75 19.62 -5.51
C GLN A 346 5.68 18.58 -4.87
N GLU A 347 6.03 17.52 -5.60
CA GLU A 347 6.83 16.42 -5.06
C GLU A 347 8.26 16.87 -4.75
N VAL A 348 8.90 17.59 -5.68
CA VAL A 348 10.28 18.07 -5.47
C VAL A 348 10.37 19.06 -4.30
N LEU A 349 9.41 19.99 -4.17
CA LEU A 349 9.42 20.98 -3.09
C LEU A 349 9.19 20.35 -1.71
N VAL A 350 8.27 19.39 -1.61
CA VAL A 350 8.00 18.72 -0.34
C VAL A 350 9.11 17.74 0.02
N ALA A 351 9.67 17.00 -0.94
CA ALA A 351 10.87 16.18 -0.75
C ALA A 351 12.01 17.04 -0.18
N TYR A 352 12.25 18.22 -0.76
CA TYR A 352 13.26 19.14 -0.25
C TYR A 352 12.95 19.60 1.20
N GLY A 353 11.69 19.93 1.51
CA GLY A 353 11.25 20.22 2.88
C GLY A 353 11.55 19.08 3.87
N ALA A 354 11.31 17.83 3.45
CA ALA A 354 11.65 16.65 4.23
C ALA A 354 13.16 16.54 4.45
N MET A 355 13.97 16.72 3.41
CA MET A 355 15.44 16.71 3.52
C MET A 355 15.93 17.75 4.53
N LYS A 356 15.34 18.96 4.57
CA LYS A 356 15.67 19.99 5.58
C LYS A 356 15.40 19.50 6.99
N GLY A 357 14.23 18.92 7.22
CA GLY A 357 13.84 18.38 8.51
C GLY A 357 14.78 17.26 8.96
N MET A 358 15.12 16.35 8.05
CA MET A 358 16.04 15.26 8.33
C MET A 358 17.46 15.75 8.66
N ALA A 359 17.97 16.76 7.94
CA ALA A 359 19.27 17.37 8.26
C ALA A 359 19.28 17.97 9.67
N LYS A 360 18.21 18.66 10.08
CA LYS A 360 18.05 19.15 11.46
C LYS A 360 17.95 18.02 12.49
N ALA A 361 17.33 16.90 12.13
CA ALA A 361 17.22 15.72 13.00
C ALA A 361 18.60 15.07 13.23
N ILE A 362 19.37 14.85 12.15
CA ILE A 362 20.71 14.26 12.22
C ILE A 362 21.64 15.08 13.10
N ARG A 363 21.61 16.41 12.99
CA ARG A 363 22.41 17.30 13.87
C ARG A 363 22.06 17.21 15.35
N LYS A 364 20.89 16.66 15.68
CA LYS A 364 20.45 16.35 17.05
C LYS A 364 20.75 14.90 17.46
N GLY A 365 21.40 14.12 16.60
CA GLY A 365 21.66 12.69 16.78
C GLY A 365 20.43 11.82 16.51
N ILE A 366 19.37 12.35 15.87
CA ILE A 366 18.16 11.60 15.55
C ILE A 366 18.33 10.97 14.17
N LEU A 367 18.35 9.64 14.10
CA LEU A 367 18.33 8.92 12.83
C LEU A 367 16.98 9.14 12.14
N PRO A 368 16.91 9.63 10.88
CA PRO A 368 15.64 9.83 10.20
C PRO A 368 14.88 8.51 9.93
N THR A 369 13.56 8.61 9.99
CA THR A 369 12.62 7.55 9.58
C THR A 369 12.39 7.65 8.07
N GLN A 370 12.14 6.52 7.39
CA GLN A 370 11.73 6.52 5.98
C GLN A 370 10.51 7.41 5.74
N THR A 371 10.49 8.05 4.59
CA THR A 371 9.40 8.89 4.11
C THR A 371 9.02 8.52 2.69
N TYR A 372 7.83 8.94 2.31
CA TYR A 372 7.23 8.57 1.04
C TYR A 372 6.58 9.78 0.37
N ASP A 373 6.73 9.88 -0.94
CA ASP A 373 6.01 10.87 -1.75
C ASP A 373 5.09 10.15 -2.74
N THR A 374 3.77 10.23 -2.52
CA THR A 374 2.79 9.52 -3.35
C THR A 374 2.29 10.41 -4.48
N ASN A 375 2.63 10.03 -5.72
CA ASN A 375 2.13 10.65 -6.95
C ASN A 375 0.74 10.12 -7.32
N MET A 376 -0.27 10.99 -7.41
CA MET A 376 -1.65 10.62 -7.78
C MET A 376 -1.86 10.53 -9.30
N GLY A 377 -0.95 9.86 -10.01
CA GLY A 377 -0.94 9.78 -11.48
C GLY A 377 -2.26 9.31 -12.08
N GLY A 378 -2.93 8.33 -11.47
CA GLY A 378 -4.21 7.82 -11.96
C GLY A 378 -5.38 8.79 -11.79
N ARG A 379 -5.22 9.87 -11.01
CA ARG A 379 -6.17 11.00 -10.95
C ARG A 379 -5.81 12.07 -11.98
N LEU A 380 -4.52 12.27 -12.27
CA LEU A 380 -4.09 13.10 -13.40
C LEU A 380 -4.60 12.51 -14.73
N GLU A 381 -4.52 11.19 -14.89
CA GLU A 381 -5.11 10.48 -16.04
C GLU A 381 -6.63 10.73 -16.15
N ASP A 382 -7.35 10.66 -15.01
CA ASP A 382 -8.80 10.92 -14.97
C ASP A 382 -9.06 12.39 -15.40
N HIS A 383 -8.35 13.37 -14.83
CA HIS A 383 -8.48 14.80 -15.15
C HIS A 383 -8.19 15.14 -16.61
N LEU A 384 -7.03 14.74 -17.13
CA LEU A 384 -6.63 15.04 -18.51
C LEU A 384 -7.60 14.45 -19.52
N ARG A 385 -8.17 13.27 -19.22
CA ARG A 385 -9.20 12.65 -20.04
C ARG A 385 -10.48 13.46 -20.04
N GLU A 386 -10.97 13.84 -18.86
CA GLU A 386 -12.20 14.62 -18.69
C GLU A 386 -12.10 15.97 -19.39
N SER A 387 -11.00 16.71 -19.17
CA SER A 387 -10.79 18.03 -19.76
C SER A 387 -10.62 17.98 -21.28
N THR A 388 -9.79 17.05 -21.79
CA THR A 388 -9.58 16.87 -23.23
C THR A 388 -10.87 16.46 -23.94
N ALA A 389 -11.61 15.51 -23.35
CA ALA A 389 -12.86 15.05 -23.95
C ALA A 389 -13.93 16.16 -23.99
N ALA A 390 -14.02 16.98 -22.93
CA ALA A 390 -14.92 18.11 -22.86
C ALA A 390 -14.55 19.20 -23.88
N GLU A 391 -13.26 19.53 -24.00
CA GLU A 391 -12.78 20.53 -24.95
C GLU A 391 -13.08 20.13 -26.40
N LEU A 392 -12.79 18.87 -26.78
CA LEU A 392 -13.07 18.36 -28.11
C LEU A 392 -14.57 18.39 -28.44
N LEU A 393 -15.41 17.98 -27.48
CA LEU A 393 -16.86 17.99 -27.69
C LEU A 393 -17.39 19.42 -27.83
N LEU A 394 -17.00 20.35 -26.96
CA LEU A 394 -17.43 21.74 -27.03
C LEU A 394 -17.03 22.40 -28.35
N LYS A 395 -15.77 22.24 -28.78
CA LYS A 395 -15.29 22.73 -30.07
C LYS A 395 -16.06 22.14 -31.25
N GLY A 396 -16.47 20.87 -31.17
CA GLY A 396 -17.34 20.26 -32.17
C GLY A 396 -18.74 20.87 -32.17
N LEU A 397 -19.33 21.05 -30.99
CA LEU A 397 -20.69 21.60 -30.82
C LEU A 397 -20.83 23.08 -31.23
N GLU A 398 -19.72 23.81 -31.35
CA GLU A 398 -19.67 25.15 -31.95
C GLU A 398 -19.96 25.15 -33.46
N LYS A 399 -19.81 24.01 -34.15
CA LYS A 399 -20.03 23.88 -35.60
C LYS A 399 -21.46 23.53 -36.01
N VAL A 400 -22.33 23.28 -35.03
CA VAL A 400 -23.73 22.90 -35.27
C VAL A 400 -24.68 23.91 -34.64
N ASP A 401 -25.90 23.98 -35.19
CA ASP A 401 -26.97 24.79 -34.60
C ASP A 401 -27.43 24.25 -33.24
N GLU A 402 -28.19 25.06 -32.50
CA GLU A 402 -28.66 24.73 -31.16
C GLU A 402 -29.52 23.46 -31.12
N LYS A 403 -30.38 23.24 -32.12
CA LYS A 403 -31.25 22.07 -32.15
C LYS A 403 -30.41 20.80 -32.31
N LYS A 404 -29.49 20.79 -33.27
CA LYS A 404 -28.61 19.65 -33.51
C LYS A 404 -27.65 19.43 -32.33
N ARG A 405 -27.18 20.50 -31.70
CA ARG A 405 -26.39 20.43 -30.47
C ARG A 405 -27.13 19.68 -29.37
N GLU A 406 -28.38 20.05 -29.09
CA GLU A 406 -29.19 19.38 -28.06
C GLU A 406 -29.44 17.90 -28.40
N GLU A 407 -29.73 17.59 -29.66
CA GLU A 407 -29.89 16.20 -30.12
C GLU A 407 -28.63 15.35 -29.88
N ILE A 408 -27.45 15.87 -30.20
CA ILE A 408 -26.17 15.17 -30.01
C ILE A 408 -25.92 14.88 -28.53
N ILE A 409 -26.10 15.89 -27.66
CA ILE A 409 -25.82 15.74 -26.22
C ILE A 409 -26.83 14.77 -25.58
N ASP A 410 -28.10 14.82 -25.98
CA ASP A 410 -29.11 13.88 -25.50
C ASP A 410 -28.81 12.44 -25.91
N LYS A 411 -28.42 12.24 -27.18
CA LYS A 411 -28.01 10.91 -27.67
C LYS A 411 -26.77 10.42 -26.94
N LEU A 412 -25.80 11.30 -26.68
CA LEU A 412 -24.59 10.98 -25.92
C LEU A 412 -24.93 10.57 -24.48
N ALA A 413 -25.75 11.35 -23.77
CA ALA A 413 -26.17 11.04 -22.40
C ALA A 413 -26.82 9.65 -22.32
N LYS A 414 -27.73 9.36 -23.26
CA LYS A 414 -28.36 8.04 -23.39
C LYS A 414 -27.36 6.93 -23.70
N GLY A 415 -26.46 7.15 -24.66
CA GLY A 415 -25.43 6.18 -25.06
C GLY A 415 -24.39 5.91 -23.97
N LEU A 416 -24.15 6.88 -23.08
CA LEU A 416 -23.29 6.71 -21.91
C LEU A 416 -24.01 6.05 -20.72
N GLY A 417 -25.33 5.87 -20.79
CA GLY A 417 -26.14 5.20 -19.77
C GLY A 417 -26.56 6.10 -18.61
N VAL A 418 -26.63 7.42 -18.82
CA VAL A 418 -27.13 8.36 -17.81
C VAL A 418 -28.63 8.11 -17.58
N LYS A 419 -29.05 8.00 -16.31
CA LYS A 419 -30.46 7.86 -15.95
C LYS A 419 -31.26 9.09 -16.39
N GLU A 420 -32.46 8.88 -16.93
CA GLU A 420 -33.31 9.96 -17.49
C GLU A 420 -33.60 11.06 -16.45
N GLU A 421 -33.90 10.70 -15.21
CA GLU A 421 -34.16 11.64 -14.11
C GLU A 421 -32.96 12.55 -13.83
N VAL A 422 -31.75 11.97 -13.79
CA VAL A 422 -30.50 12.73 -13.58
C VAL A 422 -30.24 13.64 -14.77
N TRP A 423 -30.47 13.14 -15.99
CA TRP A 423 -30.26 13.93 -17.19
C TRP A 423 -31.25 15.09 -17.30
N ALA A 424 -32.51 14.90 -16.91
CA ALA A 424 -33.52 15.96 -16.89
C ALA A 424 -33.12 17.14 -15.98
N GLU A 425 -32.50 16.87 -14.83
CA GLU A 425 -31.94 17.91 -13.97
C GLU A 425 -30.72 18.59 -14.61
N MET A 426 -29.83 17.82 -15.24
CA MET A 426 -28.66 18.37 -15.93
C MET A 426 -29.05 19.28 -17.12
N LYS A 427 -30.15 19.00 -17.82
CA LYS A 427 -30.64 19.88 -18.92
C LYS A 427 -30.96 21.31 -18.47
N LYS A 428 -31.23 21.53 -17.19
CA LYS A 428 -31.47 22.87 -16.62
C LYS A 428 -30.17 23.67 -16.42
N LYS A 429 -29.01 23.02 -16.56
CA LYS A 429 -27.69 23.62 -16.36
C LYS A 429 -27.12 24.17 -17.68
N PRO A 430 -26.18 25.12 -17.61
CA PRO A 430 -25.44 25.58 -18.77
C PRO A 430 -24.78 24.44 -19.56
N LEU A 431 -24.60 24.64 -20.86
CA LEU A 431 -23.98 23.65 -21.77
C LEU A 431 -22.65 23.10 -21.25
N LYS A 432 -21.79 23.98 -20.72
CA LYS A 432 -20.47 23.58 -20.20
C LYS A 432 -20.59 22.59 -19.05
N GLU A 433 -21.44 22.88 -18.06
CA GLU A 433 -21.69 21.97 -16.92
C GLU A 433 -22.27 20.63 -17.38
N ARG A 434 -23.13 20.62 -18.40
CA ARG A 434 -23.68 19.39 -18.99
C ARG A 434 -22.60 18.54 -19.64
N VAL A 435 -21.72 19.16 -20.44
CA VAL A 435 -20.60 18.47 -21.08
C VAL A 435 -19.63 17.93 -20.02
N ASP A 436 -19.24 18.76 -19.05
CA ASP A 436 -18.29 18.34 -18.00
C ASP A 436 -18.85 17.17 -17.18
N PHE A 437 -20.16 17.17 -16.88
CA PHE A 437 -20.83 16.03 -16.26
C PHE A 437 -20.75 14.75 -17.11
N LEU A 438 -21.04 14.85 -18.41
CA LEU A 438 -20.99 13.70 -19.32
C LEU A 438 -19.57 13.15 -19.50
N MET A 439 -18.58 14.03 -19.53
CA MET A 439 -17.17 13.67 -19.71
C MET A 439 -16.53 13.17 -18.42
N GLY A 440 -17.12 13.50 -17.27
CA GLY A 440 -16.69 13.00 -15.97
C GLY A 440 -16.56 11.49 -15.94
N LYS A 441 -15.55 10.98 -15.23
CA LYS A 441 -15.24 9.56 -15.05
C LYS A 441 -16.43 8.69 -14.65
N ARG A 442 -17.39 9.22 -13.89
CA ARG A 442 -18.58 8.46 -13.47
C ARG A 442 -19.52 8.16 -14.64
N VAL A 443 -19.45 8.93 -15.73
CA VAL A 443 -20.33 8.83 -16.89
C VAL A 443 -19.56 8.33 -18.11
N LEU A 444 -18.52 9.04 -18.55
CA LEU A 444 -17.67 8.60 -19.67
C LEU A 444 -16.86 7.36 -19.31
N GLY A 445 -16.41 7.23 -18.06
CA GLY A 445 -15.47 6.20 -17.67
C GLY A 445 -14.03 6.58 -17.99
N ARG A 446 -13.12 5.59 -17.96
CA ARG A 446 -11.68 5.79 -18.22
C ARG A 446 -11.29 5.41 -19.65
N ASN A 447 -12.11 5.80 -20.62
CA ASN A 447 -11.86 5.47 -22.03
C ASN A 447 -12.58 6.46 -22.96
N MET A 448 -11.83 7.31 -23.67
CA MET A 448 -12.38 8.20 -24.71
C MET A 448 -12.76 7.46 -26.00
N LEU A 449 -12.46 6.17 -26.13
CA LEU A 449 -12.80 5.39 -27.32
C LEU A 449 -14.19 4.73 -27.24
N ARG A 450 -15.03 5.12 -26.26
CA ARG A 450 -16.40 4.61 -26.18
C ARG A 450 -17.19 5.06 -27.40
N ASP A 451 -17.89 4.11 -28.03
CA ASP A 451 -18.64 4.35 -29.27
C ASP A 451 -19.60 5.54 -29.16
N ALA A 452 -20.32 5.69 -28.04
CA ALA A 452 -21.25 6.81 -27.84
C ALA A 452 -20.56 8.17 -27.92
N TYR A 453 -19.34 8.31 -27.38
CA TYR A 453 -18.58 9.55 -27.44
C TYR A 453 -17.97 9.78 -28.82
N VAL A 454 -17.44 8.73 -29.44
CA VAL A 454 -16.93 8.77 -30.82
C VAL A 454 -18.03 9.20 -31.79
N GLU A 455 -19.22 8.61 -31.70
CA GLU A 455 -20.39 8.98 -32.50
C GLU A 455 -20.81 10.43 -32.28
N ALA A 456 -20.81 10.91 -31.03
CA ALA A 456 -21.14 12.30 -30.74
C ALA A 456 -20.17 13.27 -31.44
N LEU A 457 -18.86 12.97 -31.44
CA LEU A 457 -17.88 13.78 -32.17
C LEU A 457 -18.09 13.72 -33.68
N VAL A 458 -18.38 12.55 -34.25
CA VAL A 458 -18.69 12.39 -35.69
C VAL A 458 -19.92 13.22 -36.07
N GLU A 459 -20.98 13.20 -35.25
CA GLU A 459 -22.21 13.95 -35.51
C GLU A 459 -22.03 15.47 -35.48
N THR A 460 -20.96 15.98 -34.86
CA THR A 460 -20.63 17.42 -34.94
C THR A 460 -20.13 17.84 -36.32
N GLY A 461 -19.66 16.88 -37.15
CA GLY A 461 -19.05 17.15 -38.45
C GLY A 461 -17.66 17.83 -38.38
N ALA A 462 -17.16 18.18 -37.18
CA ALA A 462 -15.93 18.95 -37.02
C ALA A 462 -14.65 18.13 -37.26
N TYR A 463 -14.72 16.81 -37.06
CA TYR A 463 -13.55 15.91 -37.01
C TYR A 463 -13.57 14.81 -38.08
N GLY A 464 -14.52 14.88 -39.01
CA GLY A 464 -14.65 13.92 -40.11
C GLY A 464 -15.38 12.63 -39.74
N SER A 465 -15.00 11.56 -40.43
CA SER A 465 -15.56 10.22 -40.29
C SER A 465 -15.19 9.54 -38.96
N LYS A 466 -15.86 8.42 -38.64
CA LYS A 466 -15.53 7.60 -37.46
C LYS A 466 -14.06 7.17 -37.45
N GLU A 467 -13.50 6.83 -38.61
CA GLU A 467 -12.09 6.44 -38.75
C GLU A 467 -11.14 7.60 -38.42
N GLU A 468 -11.44 8.81 -38.89
CA GLU A 468 -10.64 10.00 -38.62
C GLU A 468 -10.69 10.40 -37.13
N VAL A 469 -11.89 10.32 -36.52
CA VAL A 469 -12.06 10.55 -35.07
C VAL A 469 -11.26 9.52 -34.26
N LEU A 470 -11.32 8.23 -34.61
CA LEU A 470 -10.55 7.20 -33.92
C LEU A 470 -9.04 7.37 -34.11
N LYS A 471 -8.59 7.78 -35.30
CA LYS A 471 -7.18 8.09 -35.58
C LYS A 471 -6.68 9.27 -34.76
N MET A 472 -7.54 10.23 -34.44
CA MET A 472 -7.23 11.35 -33.55
C MET A 472 -7.23 10.94 -32.07
N LEU A 473 -8.27 10.22 -31.61
CA LEU A 473 -8.46 9.92 -30.19
C LEU A 473 -7.54 8.82 -29.67
N THR A 474 -7.19 7.83 -30.49
CA THR A 474 -6.41 6.67 -30.01
C THR A 474 -5.02 7.07 -29.50
N PRO A 475 -4.23 7.88 -30.22
CA PRO A 475 -2.97 8.39 -29.69
C PRO A 475 -3.14 9.22 -28.41
N LEU A 476 -4.18 10.06 -28.33
CA LEU A 476 -4.48 10.86 -27.13
C LEU A 476 -4.81 9.99 -25.91
N GLU A 477 -5.69 9.01 -26.07
CA GLU A 477 -6.07 8.11 -24.97
C GLU A 477 -4.87 7.27 -24.50
N ASN A 478 -4.07 6.75 -25.43
CA ASN A 478 -2.87 5.99 -25.09
C ASN A 478 -1.82 6.85 -24.39
N ALA A 479 -1.64 8.10 -24.84
CA ALA A 479 -0.73 9.04 -24.21
C ALA A 479 -1.21 9.45 -22.81
N ILE A 480 -2.49 9.79 -22.64
CA ILE A 480 -3.08 10.12 -21.33
C ILE A 480 -2.88 9.00 -20.33
N LYS A 481 -3.03 7.73 -20.73
CA LYS A 481 -2.76 6.57 -19.86
C LYS A 481 -1.31 6.53 -19.33
N LEU A 482 -0.34 7.17 -19.96
CA LEU A 482 1.04 7.21 -19.48
C LEU A 482 1.39 8.48 -18.71
N SER A 483 0.48 9.46 -18.63
CA SER A 483 0.76 10.78 -18.02
C SER A 483 1.30 10.69 -16.59
N GLY A 484 0.67 9.87 -15.73
CA GLY A 484 1.16 9.65 -14.36
C GLY A 484 2.54 9.00 -14.30
N THR A 485 2.81 8.04 -15.19
CA THR A 485 4.11 7.37 -15.31
C THR A 485 5.20 8.36 -15.71
N TYR A 486 4.93 9.25 -16.67
CA TYR A 486 5.87 10.30 -17.07
C TYR A 486 6.21 11.24 -15.91
N VAL A 487 5.21 11.66 -15.12
CA VAL A 487 5.45 12.50 -13.94
C VAL A 487 6.32 11.76 -12.92
N ALA A 488 6.02 10.49 -12.63
CA ALA A 488 6.83 9.69 -11.71
C ALA A 488 8.28 9.52 -12.17
N HIS A 489 8.50 9.23 -13.46
CA HIS A 489 9.84 9.17 -14.07
C HIS A 489 10.59 10.50 -13.90
N ARG A 490 9.92 11.62 -14.14
CA ARG A 490 10.53 12.95 -14.04
C ARG A 490 10.90 13.33 -12.61
N VAL A 491 10.03 13.04 -11.63
CA VAL A 491 10.34 13.25 -10.21
C VAL A 491 11.51 12.38 -9.78
N TYR A 492 11.49 11.10 -10.15
CA TYR A 492 12.57 10.17 -9.82
C TYR A 492 13.90 10.62 -10.44
N GLU A 493 13.89 11.09 -11.68
CA GLU A 493 15.07 11.63 -12.35
C GLU A 493 15.66 12.83 -11.57
N ILE A 494 14.80 13.79 -11.18
CA ILE A 494 15.24 15.01 -10.47
C ILE A 494 15.82 14.68 -9.09
N LEU A 495 15.21 13.75 -8.34
CA LEU A 495 15.60 13.47 -6.96
C LEU A 495 16.68 12.39 -6.84
N PHE A 496 16.62 11.34 -7.67
CA PHE A 496 17.32 10.07 -7.42
C PHE A 496 18.19 9.56 -8.56
N ALA A 497 18.13 10.17 -9.75
CA ALA A 497 19.07 9.80 -10.82
C ALA A 497 20.53 9.94 -10.32
N PRO A 498 21.45 9.02 -10.69
CA PRO A 498 22.80 9.01 -10.14
C PRO A 498 23.54 10.35 -10.25
N TRP A 499 23.35 11.09 -11.35
CA TRP A 499 23.97 12.39 -11.58
C TRP A 499 23.34 13.55 -10.79
N ASN A 500 22.07 13.43 -10.38
CA ASN A 500 21.40 14.42 -9.54
C ASN A 500 21.57 14.12 -8.06
N LYS A 501 21.66 12.84 -7.67
CA LYS A 501 21.92 12.42 -6.29
C LYS A 501 23.18 13.06 -5.73
N VAL A 502 24.27 13.09 -6.50
CA VAL A 502 25.55 13.72 -6.08
C VAL A 502 25.35 15.20 -5.76
N LYS A 503 24.59 15.93 -6.59
CA LYS A 503 24.31 17.35 -6.38
C LYS A 503 23.49 17.60 -5.11
N TRP A 504 22.48 16.75 -4.86
CA TRP A 504 21.71 16.84 -3.62
C TRP A 504 22.58 16.58 -2.38
N VAL A 505 23.47 15.59 -2.42
CA VAL A 505 24.42 15.31 -1.33
C VAL A 505 25.34 16.50 -1.07
N GLU A 506 25.94 17.06 -2.12
CA GLU A 506 26.81 18.24 -2.04
C GLU A 506 26.08 19.46 -1.47
N HIS A 507 24.86 19.72 -1.95
CA HIS A 507 24.00 20.79 -1.46
C HIS A 507 23.68 20.62 0.03
N LEU A 508 23.23 19.43 0.45
CA LEU A 508 22.87 19.16 1.84
C LEU A 508 24.08 19.28 2.78
N THR A 509 25.23 18.74 2.38
CA THR A 509 26.50 18.84 3.11
C THR A 509 26.86 20.30 3.37
N LYS A 510 26.82 21.13 2.32
CA LYS A 510 27.21 22.54 2.38
C LYS A 510 26.21 23.41 3.13
N GLU A 511 24.92 23.23 2.89
CA GLU A 511 23.86 24.07 3.46
C GLU A 511 23.64 23.79 4.95
N TYR A 512 23.74 22.52 5.38
CA TYR A 512 23.39 22.11 6.74
C TYR A 512 24.58 21.78 7.64
N ASP A 513 25.82 21.77 7.10
CA ASP A 513 27.04 21.41 7.83
C ASP A 513 26.95 19.99 8.44
N ILE A 514 26.68 19.02 7.57
CA ILE A 514 26.58 17.59 7.87
C ILE A 514 27.59 16.81 7.03
N SER A 515 27.93 15.57 7.42
CA SER A 515 28.86 14.74 6.65
C SER A 515 28.26 14.24 5.34
N LEU A 516 29.12 13.76 4.44
CA LEU A 516 28.69 13.15 3.18
C LEU A 516 27.81 11.91 3.45
N GLU A 517 28.21 11.06 4.40
CA GLU A 517 27.44 9.87 4.80
C GLU A 517 26.07 10.25 5.39
N GLU A 518 26.02 11.32 6.19
CA GLU A 518 24.77 11.85 6.75
C GLU A 518 23.83 12.37 5.65
N ALA A 519 24.36 13.10 4.67
CA ALA A 519 23.59 13.56 3.51
C ALA A 519 23.10 12.39 2.62
N GLU A 520 23.91 11.34 2.46
CA GLU A 520 23.48 10.12 1.76
C GLU A 520 22.35 9.39 2.49
N ILE A 521 22.38 9.34 3.83
CA ILE A 521 21.30 8.79 4.65
C ILE A 521 20.00 9.55 4.42
N ILE A 522 20.04 10.89 4.35
CA ILE A 522 18.84 11.71 4.10
C ILE A 522 18.17 11.29 2.78
N LEU A 523 18.95 11.20 1.70
CA LEU A 523 18.40 10.83 0.39
C LEU A 523 17.93 9.38 0.36
N ASP A 524 18.61 8.46 1.03
CA ASP A 524 18.20 7.06 1.16
C ASP A 524 16.84 6.90 1.86
N ARG A 525 16.44 7.87 2.69
CA ARG A 525 15.19 7.86 3.48
C ARG A 525 13.97 8.39 2.75
N ILE A 526 14.05 8.65 1.45
CA ILE A 526 12.91 9.16 0.66
C ILE A 526 12.61 8.17 -0.47
N ASP A 527 11.39 7.64 -0.47
CA ASP A 527 10.90 6.77 -1.54
C ASP A 527 9.79 7.45 -2.33
N LEU A 528 9.86 7.36 -3.66
CA LEU A 528 8.74 7.70 -4.53
C LEU A 528 7.70 6.57 -4.53
N LEU A 529 6.42 6.94 -4.48
CA LEU A 529 5.24 6.05 -4.56
C LEU A 529 4.40 6.40 -5.79
N PRO A 530 4.62 5.75 -6.95
CA PRO A 530 3.75 5.90 -8.11
C PRO A 530 2.35 5.33 -7.79
N ALA A 531 1.29 6.14 -7.89
CA ALA A 531 -0.06 5.72 -7.50
C ALA A 531 -1.10 5.82 -8.62
N SER A 532 -0.76 5.42 -9.85
CA SER A 532 -1.80 5.24 -10.88
C SER A 532 -2.69 4.02 -10.58
N LYS A 533 -2.10 2.83 -10.36
CA LYS A 533 -2.78 1.60 -9.89
C LYS A 533 -4.06 1.29 -10.69
N ARG A 534 -4.05 1.60 -11.99
CA ARG A 534 -5.18 1.37 -12.90
C ARG A 534 -4.95 0.16 -13.78
N LYS A 535 -3.70 -0.08 -14.14
CA LYS A 535 -3.26 -1.13 -15.06
C LYS A 535 -1.92 -1.69 -14.59
N PRO A 536 -1.66 -2.99 -14.77
CA PRO A 536 -0.40 -3.62 -14.35
C PRO A 536 0.86 -2.87 -14.77
N MET A 537 0.83 -2.27 -15.96
CA MET A 537 1.92 -1.52 -16.55
C MET A 537 2.31 -0.26 -15.74
N ASP A 538 1.41 0.27 -14.90
CA ASP A 538 1.75 1.36 -13.98
C ASP A 538 2.83 0.94 -12.97
N THR A 539 2.77 -0.32 -12.51
CA THR A 539 3.78 -0.90 -11.62
C THR A 539 5.03 -1.30 -12.41
N LEU A 540 4.84 -2.02 -13.53
CA LEU A 540 5.97 -2.61 -14.27
C LEU A 540 6.89 -1.55 -14.90
N LEU A 541 6.36 -0.39 -15.30
CA LEU A 541 7.15 0.73 -15.84
C LEU A 541 7.76 1.64 -14.77
N THR A 542 7.59 1.34 -13.49
CA THR A 542 8.10 2.17 -12.38
C THR A 542 8.90 1.38 -11.35
N LEU A 543 9.40 0.19 -11.72
CA LEU A 543 10.30 -0.56 -10.84
C LEU A 543 11.64 0.18 -10.75
N GLY A 544 12.10 0.42 -9.52
CA GLY A 544 13.39 1.03 -9.21
C GLY A 544 14.05 0.33 -8.03
N CYS A 545 15.35 0.03 -8.12
CA CYS A 545 16.04 -0.72 -7.07
C CYS A 545 16.31 0.14 -5.83
N LYS A 546 16.23 1.46 -5.95
CA LYS A 546 16.44 2.43 -4.87
C LYS A 546 15.32 3.46 -4.86
N ASN A 547 15.08 4.08 -3.70
CA ASN A 547 14.21 5.26 -3.58
C ASN A 547 12.81 5.10 -4.20
N MET A 548 12.28 3.88 -4.20
CA MET A 548 11.03 3.51 -4.86
C MET A 548 10.31 2.45 -4.05
N THR A 549 9.03 2.70 -3.73
CA THR A 549 8.13 1.71 -3.15
C THR A 549 6.80 1.74 -3.91
N ASN A 550 6.49 0.69 -4.67
CA ASN A 550 5.20 0.60 -5.35
C ASN A 550 4.11 0.17 -4.35
N THR A 551 3.06 0.99 -4.20
CA THR A 551 1.94 0.68 -3.31
C THR A 551 0.72 0.23 -4.09
N GLU A 552 -0.01 -0.79 -3.64
CA GLU A 552 -1.05 -1.41 -4.49
C GLU A 552 -2.30 -1.85 -3.73
N PHE A 553 -3.46 -1.74 -4.38
CA PHE A 553 -4.69 -2.34 -3.89
C PHE A 553 -4.67 -3.86 -4.08
N PRO A 554 -5.37 -4.65 -3.23
CA PRO A 554 -5.32 -6.11 -3.29
C PRO A 554 -5.69 -6.73 -4.65
N ASN A 555 -6.63 -6.12 -5.37
CA ASN A 555 -7.02 -6.58 -6.71
C ASN A 555 -6.01 -6.18 -7.80
N HIS A 556 -5.34 -5.03 -7.65
CA HIS A 556 -4.27 -4.60 -8.54
C HIS A 556 -3.04 -5.50 -8.40
N GLN A 557 -2.74 -5.93 -7.17
CA GLN A 557 -1.67 -6.90 -6.90
C GLN A 557 -1.83 -8.18 -7.72
N LEU A 558 -3.06 -8.70 -7.78
CA LEU A 558 -3.39 -9.89 -8.57
C LEU A 558 -3.28 -9.61 -10.08
N ALA A 559 -3.69 -8.43 -10.54
CA ALA A 559 -3.58 -8.06 -11.94
C ALA A 559 -2.10 -7.97 -12.39
N VAL A 560 -1.24 -7.36 -11.59
CA VAL A 560 0.21 -7.30 -11.83
C VAL A 560 0.82 -8.69 -11.80
N LEU A 561 0.48 -9.52 -10.81
CA LEU A 561 0.97 -10.90 -10.73
C LEU A 561 0.64 -11.68 -12.02
N LYS A 562 -0.59 -11.59 -12.51
CA LYS A 562 -1.03 -12.26 -13.75
C LYS A 562 -0.31 -11.74 -14.99
N GLU A 563 -0.13 -10.42 -15.11
CA GLU A 563 0.61 -9.81 -16.22
C GLU A 563 2.10 -10.23 -16.21
N ALA A 564 2.69 -10.29 -15.01
CA ALA A 564 4.09 -10.65 -14.84
C ALA A 564 4.37 -12.13 -15.17
N MET A 565 3.39 -13.03 -15.02
CA MET A 565 3.53 -14.46 -15.36
C MET A 565 3.85 -14.69 -16.84
N SER A 566 3.42 -13.79 -17.74
CA SER A 566 3.70 -13.87 -19.18
C SER A 566 4.86 -13.00 -19.64
N SER A 567 5.55 -12.32 -18.72
CA SER A 567 6.57 -11.32 -19.04
C SER A 567 7.97 -11.74 -18.59
N ASN A 568 9.01 -11.25 -19.27
CA ASN A 568 10.38 -11.37 -18.78
C ASN A 568 10.66 -10.26 -17.76
N LEU A 569 10.84 -10.63 -16.48
CA LEU A 569 11.04 -9.66 -15.40
C LEU A 569 12.26 -8.77 -15.59
N GLU A 570 13.33 -9.27 -16.22
CA GLU A 570 14.55 -8.48 -16.42
C GLU A 570 14.35 -7.29 -17.36
N ASP A 571 13.36 -7.34 -18.26
CA ASP A 571 13.02 -6.23 -19.15
C ASP A 571 12.56 -5.00 -18.34
N TYR A 572 11.97 -5.24 -17.17
CA TYR A 572 11.46 -4.18 -16.28
C TYR A 572 12.45 -3.77 -15.17
N ARG A 573 13.67 -4.31 -15.12
CA ARG A 573 14.65 -3.90 -14.11
C ARG A 573 15.01 -2.43 -14.29
N GLU A 574 14.90 -1.63 -13.22
CA GLU A 574 15.15 -0.18 -13.28
C GLU A 574 14.30 0.55 -14.34
N SER A 575 13.09 0.05 -14.62
CA SER A 575 12.19 0.64 -15.62
C SER A 575 11.84 2.09 -15.34
N ILE A 576 11.90 2.56 -14.08
CA ILE A 576 11.74 3.97 -13.72
C ILE A 576 12.78 4.91 -14.36
N MET A 577 13.95 4.39 -14.71
CA MET A 577 15.05 5.13 -15.38
C MET A 577 15.18 4.79 -16.86
N GLN A 578 14.41 3.82 -17.36
CA GLN A 578 14.44 3.47 -18.78
C GLN A 578 13.64 4.51 -19.58
N PRO A 579 14.12 4.92 -20.77
CA PRO A 579 13.37 5.83 -21.62
C PRO A 579 12.00 5.25 -21.99
N LEU A 580 10.95 6.04 -21.78
CA LEU A 580 9.61 5.76 -22.30
C LEU A 580 9.49 6.22 -23.76
N GLU A 581 8.45 5.75 -24.45
CA GLU A 581 8.19 6.09 -25.86
C GLU A 581 7.99 7.61 -26.07
N GLU A 582 8.78 8.22 -26.95
CA GLU A 582 8.77 9.69 -27.13
C GLU A 582 7.42 10.24 -27.66
N GLU A 583 6.71 9.48 -28.49
CA GLU A 583 5.47 9.93 -29.15
C GLU A 583 4.33 10.24 -28.16
N PRO A 584 4.00 9.36 -27.19
CA PRO A 584 3.11 9.71 -26.09
C PRO A 584 3.46 11.03 -25.39
N LEU A 585 4.74 11.29 -25.11
CA LEU A 585 5.15 12.53 -24.46
C LEU A 585 4.90 13.74 -25.36
N LYS A 586 5.23 13.68 -26.66
CA LYS A 586 4.94 14.76 -27.63
C LYS A 586 3.45 15.07 -27.72
N VAL A 587 2.59 14.06 -27.59
CA VAL A 587 1.14 14.25 -27.56
C VAL A 587 0.71 14.93 -26.27
N LEU A 588 1.20 14.46 -25.11
CA LEU A 588 0.88 15.02 -23.80
C LEU A 588 1.34 16.47 -23.64
N MET A 589 2.51 16.83 -24.18
CA MET A 589 3.05 18.21 -24.12
C MET A 589 2.20 19.25 -24.87
N LYS A 590 1.19 18.81 -25.64
CA LYS A 590 0.19 19.71 -26.24
C LYS A 590 -0.97 20.03 -25.29
N LEU A 591 -1.09 19.32 -24.17
CA LEU A 591 -2.13 19.51 -23.15
C LEU A 591 -1.59 20.43 -22.06
N GLU A 592 -2.18 21.62 -21.90
CA GLU A 592 -1.70 22.64 -20.97
C GLU A 592 -1.59 22.12 -19.52
N ASP A 593 -2.59 21.38 -19.05
CA ASP A 593 -2.60 20.84 -17.69
C ASP A 593 -1.58 19.72 -17.49
N PHE A 594 -1.20 18.98 -18.54
CA PHE A 594 -0.10 18.03 -18.44
C PHE A 594 1.24 18.77 -18.33
N VAL A 595 1.45 19.83 -19.13
CA VAL A 595 2.66 20.65 -19.04
C VAL A 595 2.83 21.21 -17.63
N LYS A 596 1.75 21.70 -17.01
CA LYS A 596 1.78 22.15 -15.60
C LYS A 596 2.12 21.04 -14.61
N ALA A 597 1.71 19.80 -14.89
CA ALA A 597 1.99 18.66 -14.03
C ALA A 597 3.43 18.13 -14.21
N TYR A 598 3.96 18.17 -15.43
CA TYR A 598 5.22 17.54 -15.82
C TYR A 598 6.43 18.48 -15.71
N GLU A 599 6.27 19.76 -16.05
CA GLU A 599 7.37 20.72 -16.02
C GLU A 599 7.67 21.25 -14.61
N ALA A 600 8.93 21.60 -14.38
CA ALA A 600 9.35 22.24 -13.14
C ALA A 600 8.78 23.67 -13.06
N SER A 601 8.27 24.05 -11.89
CA SER A 601 7.86 25.43 -11.63
C SER A 601 9.07 26.39 -11.55
N PRO A 602 8.87 27.71 -11.64
CA PRO A 602 9.95 28.68 -11.41
C PRO A 602 10.68 28.47 -10.08
N GLU A 603 9.96 28.18 -9.00
CA GLU A 603 10.50 27.94 -7.67
C GLU A 603 11.39 26.68 -7.64
N VAL A 604 10.97 25.61 -8.32
CA VAL A 604 11.81 24.40 -8.46
C VAL A 604 13.03 24.69 -9.32
N ASN A 605 12.90 25.44 -10.42
CA ASN A 605 14.04 25.80 -11.25
C ASN A 605 15.06 26.68 -10.50
N GLU A 606 14.61 27.54 -9.59
CA GLU A 606 15.50 28.30 -8.71
C GLU A 606 16.18 27.40 -7.68
N LEU A 607 15.47 26.43 -7.12
CA LEU A 607 16.05 25.44 -6.22
C LEU A 607 17.14 24.61 -6.92
N LEU A 608 16.87 24.10 -8.13
CA LEU A 608 17.78 23.24 -8.89
C LEU A 608 19.01 23.97 -9.46
N LYS A 609 19.07 25.32 -9.36
CA LYS A 609 20.24 26.12 -9.73
C LYS A 609 21.23 26.33 -8.59
N LYS A 610 20.81 26.09 -7.34
CA LYS A 610 21.68 26.14 -6.16
C LYS A 610 22.57 24.91 -6.15
#